data_AF-A0A7C0XPQ4-F1
#
_entry.id   AF-A0A7C0XPQ4-F1
#
_cell.length_a   1.000
_cell.length_b   1.000
_cell.length_c   1.000
_cell.angle_alpha   90.00
_cell.angle_beta   90.00
_cell.angle_gamma   90.00
#
_symmetry.space_group_name_H-M   'P 1'
#
loop_
_entity.id
_entity.type
_entity.pdbx_description
1 polymer ?
#
loop_
_entity_poly.entity_id
_entity_poly.type
_entity_poly.pdbx_seq_one_letter_code
_entity_poly.pdbx_strand_id
1 'polypeptide(L)'
;MTATRDLLIEIGTEELPPKALGRMRDALQASLDSMLDDNGLAHGDSRAYATPRRLAVVIRDVPVAQADRDITKRGPAVKAAFDADGKPTKPAEGFARSCGVAVSELEEKETHKGSWLVFNSTVTGKATTDLIPALLEKALKALPMPKRMRWGNSDIEFVRPLHWVVLLFGEEPIAANVLGVDSDRYSRGHRFHHN
;
A
#
# COMPACT_ATOMS: atom_id res chain seq x y z
N MET A 1 -2.38 20.50 8.08
CA MET A 1 -2.81 19.12 8.39
C MET A 1 -3.03 18.43 7.06
N THR A 2 -2.43 17.26 6.85
CA THR A 2 -2.73 16.42 5.67
C THR A 2 -4.20 16.03 5.74
N ALA A 3 -4.92 16.13 4.62
CA ALA A 3 -6.32 15.71 4.60
C ALA A 3 -6.41 14.21 4.91
N THR A 4 -7.34 13.83 5.78
CA THR A 4 -7.60 12.44 6.17
C THR A 4 -9.03 12.06 5.86
N ARG A 5 -9.28 10.75 5.71
CA ARG A 5 -10.61 10.16 5.57
C ARG A 5 -10.64 8.79 6.23
N ASP A 6 -11.83 8.31 6.55
CA ASP A 6 -11.99 6.96 7.06
C ASP A 6 -11.96 5.93 5.94
N LEU A 7 -11.32 4.79 6.18
CA LEU A 7 -11.31 3.65 5.28
C LEU A 7 -12.26 2.58 5.81
N LEU A 8 -13.24 2.19 5.00
CA LEU A 8 -14.09 1.02 5.24
C LEU A 8 -13.75 -0.08 4.24
N ILE A 9 -13.41 -1.25 4.78
CA ILE A 9 -13.27 -2.48 4.02
C ILE A 9 -14.27 -3.49 4.57
N GLU A 10 -15.07 -4.09 3.69
CA GLU A 10 -15.92 -5.23 4.03
C GLU A 10 -15.89 -6.26 2.91
N ILE A 11 -15.77 -7.52 3.29
CA ILE A 11 -15.95 -8.65 2.38
C ILE A 11 -17.10 -9.52 2.87
N GLY A 12 -18.01 -9.83 1.95
CA GLY A 12 -19.09 -10.79 2.14
C GLY A 12 -18.77 -12.12 1.51
N THR A 13 -19.00 -13.21 2.23
CA THR A 13 -18.64 -14.57 1.80
C THR A 13 -19.78 -15.57 2.06
N GLU A 14 -19.58 -16.82 1.64
CA GLU A 14 -20.27 -17.96 2.27
C GLU A 14 -19.80 -18.16 3.72
N GLU A 15 -20.40 -19.12 4.42
CA GLU A 15 -20.09 -19.36 5.84
C GLU A 15 -18.61 -19.65 6.10
N LEU A 16 -18.01 -18.76 6.88
CA LEU A 16 -16.65 -18.81 7.39
C LEU A 16 -16.57 -19.78 8.59
N PRO A 17 -15.41 -20.43 8.80
CA PRO A 17 -15.24 -21.35 9.93
C PRO A 17 -15.44 -20.63 11.27
N PRO A 18 -16.46 -20.99 12.09
CA PRO A 18 -16.80 -20.24 13.31
C PRO A 18 -15.64 -20.15 14.31
N LYS A 19 -14.86 -21.23 14.43
CA LYS A 19 -13.69 -21.30 15.34
C LYS A 19 -12.52 -20.40 14.90
N ALA A 20 -12.43 -20.05 13.61
CA ALA A 20 -11.35 -19.21 13.08
C ALA A 20 -11.75 -17.74 12.97
N LEU A 21 -13.04 -17.42 13.10
CA LEU A 21 -13.60 -16.12 12.76
C LEU A 21 -12.96 -14.96 13.53
N GLY A 22 -12.83 -15.09 14.87
CA GLY A 22 -12.18 -14.08 15.69
C GLY A 22 -10.71 -13.87 15.33
N ARG A 23 -9.97 -14.95 15.08
CA ARG A 23 -8.56 -14.88 14.65
C ARG A 23 -8.41 -14.23 13.27
N MET A 24 -9.31 -14.53 12.34
CA MET A 24 -9.32 -13.92 11.01
C MET A 24 -9.64 -12.42 11.08
N ARG A 25 -10.59 -12.02 11.92
CA ARG A 25 -10.92 -10.62 12.20
C ARG A 25 -9.69 -9.86 12.70
N ASP A 26 -9.06 -10.37 13.76
CA ASP A 26 -7.94 -9.71 14.41
C ASP A 26 -6.71 -9.66 13.49
N ALA A 27 -6.47 -10.74 12.74
CA ALA A 27 -5.40 -10.78 11.75
C ALA A 27 -5.61 -9.82 10.58
N LEU A 28 -6.86 -9.65 10.11
CA LEU A 28 -7.18 -8.68 9.06
C LEU A 28 -6.87 -7.26 9.52
N GLN A 29 -7.34 -6.90 10.73
CA GLN A 29 -7.07 -5.60 11.34
C GLN A 29 -5.57 -5.33 11.45
N ALA A 30 -4.85 -6.23 12.14
CA ALA A 30 -3.42 -6.06 12.39
C ALA A 30 -2.59 -6.01 11.09
N SER A 31 -2.97 -6.80 10.07
CA SER A 31 -2.28 -6.77 8.77
C SER A 31 -2.49 -5.44 8.05
N LEU A 32 -3.70 -4.90 8.07
CA LEU A 32 -4.00 -3.62 7.42
C LEU A 32 -3.31 -2.46 8.14
N ASP A 33 -3.36 -2.42 9.47
CA ASP A 33 -2.70 -1.40 10.28
C ASP A 33 -1.18 -1.39 9.99
N SER A 34 -0.53 -2.56 10.13
CA SER A 34 0.90 -2.70 9.84
C SER A 34 1.25 -2.30 8.41
N MET A 35 0.41 -2.64 7.43
CA MET A 35 0.67 -2.28 6.03
C MET A 35 0.49 -0.79 5.75
N LEU A 36 -0.45 -0.12 6.42
CA LEU A 36 -0.60 1.33 6.34
C LEU A 36 0.63 2.02 6.94
N ASP A 37 1.07 1.58 8.12
CA ASP A 37 2.29 2.07 8.78
C ASP A 37 3.54 1.89 7.91
N ASP A 38 3.74 0.69 7.34
CA ASP A 38 4.86 0.38 6.44
C ASP A 38 4.86 1.25 5.17
N ASN A 39 3.69 1.74 4.77
CA ASN A 39 3.52 2.67 3.65
C ASN A 39 3.50 4.13 4.09
N GLY A 40 3.83 4.45 5.34
CA GLY A 40 3.87 5.84 5.84
C GLY A 40 2.51 6.53 5.85
N LEU A 41 1.43 5.75 5.94
CA LEU A 41 0.06 6.23 6.06
C LEU A 41 -0.37 6.16 7.53
N ALA A 42 0.17 7.07 8.35
CA ALA A 42 -0.18 7.15 9.76
C ALA A 42 -1.70 7.33 9.92
N HIS A 43 -2.34 6.43 10.65
CA HIS A 43 -3.80 6.36 10.78
C HIS A 43 -4.26 6.44 12.24
N GLY A 44 -5.55 6.71 12.42
CA GLY A 44 -6.22 6.68 13.72
C GLY A 44 -6.67 5.27 14.12
N ASP A 45 -7.64 5.21 15.02
CA ASP A 45 -8.15 3.95 15.55
C ASP A 45 -8.71 3.04 14.44
N SER A 46 -8.38 1.76 14.54
CA SER A 46 -8.94 0.71 13.70
C SER A 46 -9.90 -0.18 14.50
N ARG A 47 -10.97 -0.63 13.85
CA ARG A 47 -11.95 -1.55 14.46
C ARG A 47 -12.42 -2.57 13.45
N ALA A 48 -12.19 -3.85 13.76
CA ALA A 48 -12.68 -4.96 12.96
C ALA A 48 -13.95 -5.60 13.52
N TYR A 49 -14.73 -6.14 12.59
CA TYR A 49 -15.99 -6.83 12.81
C TYR A 49 -15.97 -8.15 12.07
N ALA A 50 -16.67 -9.13 12.63
CA ALA A 50 -16.86 -10.40 11.96
C ALA A 50 -18.23 -10.98 12.27
N THR A 51 -18.83 -11.58 11.24
CA THR A 51 -20.02 -12.41 11.33
C THR A 51 -19.74 -13.71 10.57
N PRO A 52 -20.58 -14.75 10.66
CA PRO A 52 -20.37 -15.99 9.93
C PRO A 52 -20.15 -15.81 8.42
N ARG A 53 -20.58 -14.69 7.82
CA ARG A 53 -20.47 -14.42 6.37
C ARG A 53 -19.80 -13.10 6.03
N ARG A 54 -19.14 -12.45 7.00
CA ARG A 54 -18.56 -11.12 6.80
C ARG A 54 -17.30 -10.93 7.62
N LEU A 55 -16.30 -10.31 7.01
CA LEU A 55 -15.22 -9.61 7.71
C LEU A 55 -15.27 -8.14 7.29
N ALA A 56 -15.15 -7.23 8.25
CA ALA A 56 -15.08 -5.81 7.96
C ALA A 56 -14.08 -5.11 8.89
N VAL A 57 -13.45 -4.04 8.40
CA VAL A 57 -12.55 -3.17 9.16
C VAL A 57 -12.88 -1.72 8.81
N VAL A 58 -13.00 -0.89 9.85
CA VAL A 58 -13.03 0.57 9.72
C VAL A 58 -11.74 1.11 10.32
N ILE A 59 -11.01 1.93 9.57
CA ILE A 59 -9.77 2.58 10.00
C ILE A 59 -9.97 4.08 9.90
N ARG A 60 -9.80 4.79 11.00
CA ARG A 60 -10.04 6.24 11.07
C ARG A 60 -8.84 7.03 10.58
N ASP A 61 -9.09 8.25 10.14
CA ASP A 61 -8.07 9.28 9.92
C ASP A 61 -6.91 8.85 8.99
N VAL A 62 -7.20 8.05 7.95
CA VAL A 62 -6.19 7.63 6.99
C VAL A 62 -5.87 8.80 6.04
N PRO A 63 -4.61 9.20 5.84
CA PRO A 63 -4.23 10.28 4.94
C PRO A 63 -4.68 10.02 3.50
N VAL A 64 -4.99 11.08 2.74
CA VAL A 64 -5.39 10.93 1.32
C VAL A 64 -4.24 10.50 0.41
N ALA A 65 -3.00 10.71 0.84
CA ALA A 65 -1.79 10.30 0.12
C ALA A 65 -0.64 10.12 1.11
N GLN A 66 0.38 9.37 0.68
CA GLN A 66 1.67 9.34 1.34
C GLN A 66 2.30 10.74 1.32
N ALA A 67 3.12 11.04 2.32
CA ALA A 67 3.94 12.24 2.27
C ALA A 67 5.00 12.12 1.16
N ASP A 68 5.30 13.25 0.52
CA ASP A 68 6.47 13.36 -0.34
C ASP A 68 7.73 13.08 0.47
N ARG A 69 8.69 12.41 -0.17
CA ARG A 69 9.96 12.06 0.46
C ARG A 69 11.13 12.60 -0.34
N ASP A 70 12.04 13.26 0.34
CA ASP A 70 13.31 13.64 -0.24
C ASP A 70 14.24 12.44 -0.26
N ILE A 71 14.76 12.13 -1.43
CA ILE A 71 15.78 11.11 -1.63
C ILE A 71 17.09 11.79 -2.02
N THR A 72 18.17 11.40 -1.36
CA THR A 72 19.53 11.78 -1.75
C THR A 72 20.24 10.53 -2.26
N LYS A 73 20.56 10.51 -3.55
CA LYS A 73 21.44 9.48 -4.13
C LYS A 73 22.86 10.01 -4.11
N ARG A 74 23.81 9.20 -3.64
CA ARG A 74 25.23 9.54 -3.63
C ARG A 74 25.91 8.94 -4.85
N GLY A 75 26.59 9.80 -5.59
CA GLY A 75 27.39 9.47 -6.75
C GLY A 75 28.88 9.31 -6.43
N PRO A 76 29.75 9.39 -7.44
CA PRO A 76 31.20 9.29 -7.26
C PRO A 76 31.75 10.47 -6.46
N ALA A 77 32.94 10.28 -5.87
CA ALA A 77 33.68 11.38 -5.26
C ALA A 77 34.01 12.45 -6.31
N VAL A 78 33.96 13.73 -5.95
CA VAL A 78 34.22 14.85 -6.86
C VAL A 78 35.57 14.70 -7.57
N LYS A 79 36.60 14.24 -6.85
CA LYS A 79 37.93 13.93 -7.39
C LYS A 79 37.96 12.86 -8.49
N ALA A 80 36.96 11.99 -8.53
CA ALA A 80 36.80 10.96 -9.56
C ALA A 80 35.70 11.31 -10.58
N ALA A 81 34.95 12.38 -10.33
CA ALA A 81 33.84 12.82 -11.15
C ALA A 81 34.27 13.77 -12.27
N PHE A 82 35.40 14.47 -12.10
CA PHE A 82 35.98 15.36 -13.09
C PHE A 82 37.42 14.96 -13.40
N ASP A 83 37.81 15.08 -14.67
CA ASP A 83 39.20 14.88 -15.10
C ASP A 83 40.06 16.13 -14.87
N ALA A 84 41.33 16.07 -15.28
CA ALA A 84 42.29 17.17 -15.12
C ALA A 84 41.89 18.45 -15.88
N ASP A 85 41.05 18.34 -16.92
CA ASP A 85 40.54 19.47 -17.71
C ASP A 85 39.19 19.98 -17.18
N GLY A 86 38.70 19.44 -16.06
CA GLY A 86 37.43 19.79 -15.46
C GLY A 86 36.21 19.21 -16.18
N LYS A 87 36.39 18.23 -17.07
CA LYS A 87 35.29 17.59 -17.79
C LYS A 87 34.72 16.41 -17.00
N PRO A 88 33.39 16.17 -17.06
CA PRO A 88 32.77 15.01 -16.43
C PRO A 88 33.38 13.70 -16.91
N THR A 89 33.69 12.81 -15.96
CA THR A 89 34.15 11.45 -16.26
C THR A 89 32.96 10.54 -16.58
N LYS A 90 33.23 9.40 -17.24
CA LYS A 90 32.18 8.40 -17.53
C LYS A 90 31.37 7.97 -16.29
N PRO A 91 31.96 7.79 -15.09
CA PRO A 91 31.21 7.56 -13.86
C PRO A 91 30.23 8.69 -13.50
N ALA A 92 30.63 9.95 -13.64
CA ALA A 92 29.76 11.10 -13.36
C ALA A 92 28.60 11.17 -14.35
N GLU A 93 28.88 10.99 -15.65
CA GLU A 93 27.85 10.95 -16.71
C GLU A 93 26.88 9.79 -16.51
N GLY A 94 27.39 8.60 -16.17
CA GLY A 94 26.56 7.43 -15.90
C GLY A 94 25.66 7.63 -14.68
N PHE A 95 26.18 8.23 -13.62
CA PHE A 95 25.40 8.56 -12.43
C PHE A 95 24.31 9.60 -12.74
N ALA A 96 24.64 10.69 -13.43
CA ALA A 96 23.67 11.71 -13.84
C ALA A 96 22.56 11.11 -14.70
N ARG A 97 22.91 10.27 -15.69
CA ARG A 97 21.95 9.56 -16.54
C ARG A 97 21.03 8.63 -15.75
N SER A 98 21.54 7.94 -14.73
CA SER A 98 20.73 7.09 -13.84
C SER A 98 19.75 7.89 -12.96
N CYS A 99 20.01 9.18 -12.79
CA CYS A 99 19.16 10.13 -12.08
C CYS A 99 18.25 10.92 -13.03
N GLY A 100 18.41 10.78 -14.35
CA GLY A 100 17.61 11.47 -15.36
C GLY A 100 17.96 12.95 -15.53
N VAL A 101 19.14 13.39 -15.10
CA VAL A 101 19.58 14.80 -15.12
C VAL A 101 20.95 14.95 -15.79
N ALA A 102 21.34 16.19 -16.10
CA ALA A 102 22.70 16.50 -16.53
C ALA A 102 23.69 16.50 -15.34
N VAL A 103 24.99 16.31 -15.62
CA VAL A 103 26.03 16.36 -14.57
C VAL A 103 26.06 17.72 -13.87
N SER A 104 25.74 18.80 -14.58
CA SER A 104 25.66 20.16 -14.04
C SER A 104 24.51 20.39 -13.06
N GLU A 105 23.53 19.48 -13.02
CA GLU A 105 22.39 19.53 -12.10
C GLU A 105 22.66 18.73 -10.81
N LEU A 106 23.84 18.10 -10.70
CA LEU A 106 24.27 17.40 -9.49
C LEU A 106 24.89 18.39 -8.50
N GLU A 107 24.61 18.18 -7.23
CA GLU A 107 25.19 18.99 -6.15
C GLU A 107 26.45 18.32 -5.59
N GLU A 108 27.35 19.12 -5.02
CA GLU A 108 28.48 18.59 -4.25
C GLU A 108 28.15 18.57 -2.76
N LYS A 109 28.37 17.43 -2.11
CA LYS A 109 28.23 17.28 -0.66
C LYS A 109 29.57 16.96 -0.01
N GLU A 110 30.06 17.90 0.77
CA GLU A 110 31.26 17.72 1.60
C GLU A 110 30.94 16.97 2.89
N THR A 111 31.83 16.05 3.26
CA THR A 111 31.86 15.44 4.58
C THR A 111 33.31 15.32 5.05
N HIS A 112 33.51 15.02 6.34
CA HIS A 112 34.82 14.70 6.92
C HIS A 112 35.66 13.65 6.15
N LYS A 113 35.06 12.86 5.26
CA LYS A 113 35.74 11.84 4.45
C LYS A 113 36.00 12.26 2.99
N GLY A 114 35.61 13.46 2.57
CA GLY A 114 35.78 13.96 1.19
C GLY A 114 34.56 14.70 0.63
N SER A 115 34.52 14.92 -0.69
CA SER A 115 33.40 15.56 -1.40
C SER A 115 32.83 14.59 -2.44
N TRP A 116 31.51 14.48 -2.53
CA TRP A 116 30.81 13.60 -3.47
C TRP A 116 29.77 14.36 -4.28
N LEU A 117 29.56 13.93 -5.52
CA LEU A 117 28.36 14.31 -6.24
C LEU A 117 27.14 13.65 -5.59
N VAL A 118 26.06 14.42 -5.46
CA VAL A 118 24.78 13.95 -4.96
C VAL A 118 23.66 14.42 -5.85
N PHE A 119 22.63 13.59 -5.96
CA PHE A 119 21.37 13.95 -6.60
C PHE A 119 20.29 13.99 -5.52
N ASN A 120 19.72 15.17 -5.31
CA ASN A 120 18.55 15.36 -4.46
C ASN A 120 17.31 15.39 -5.34
N SER A 121 16.30 14.62 -4.95
CA SER A 121 15.02 14.60 -5.65
C SER A 121 13.90 14.33 -4.66
N THR A 122 12.77 14.98 -4.87
CA THR A 122 11.55 14.70 -4.12
C THR A 122 10.75 13.64 -4.88
N VAL A 123 10.48 12.52 -4.23
CA VAL A 123 9.56 11.50 -4.73
C VAL A 123 8.18 11.82 -4.21
N THR A 124 7.27 12.15 -5.12
CA THR A 124 5.85 12.40 -4.79
C THR A 124 5.22 11.16 -4.19
N GLY A 125 4.50 11.33 -3.08
CA GLY A 125 3.73 10.27 -2.45
C GLY A 125 2.61 9.75 -3.35
N LYS A 126 2.20 8.49 -3.15
CA LYS A 126 1.06 7.93 -3.87
C LYS A 126 -0.25 8.25 -3.17
N ALA A 127 -1.33 8.37 -3.95
CA ALA A 127 -2.67 8.46 -3.39
C ALA A 127 -2.99 7.17 -2.64
N THR A 128 -3.65 7.28 -1.48
CA THR A 128 -4.02 6.13 -0.66
C THR A 128 -4.90 5.16 -1.44
N THR A 129 -5.82 5.69 -2.25
CA THR A 129 -6.70 4.90 -3.13
C THR A 129 -5.96 3.99 -4.10
N ASP A 130 -4.74 4.36 -4.51
CA ASP A 130 -3.92 3.56 -5.42
C ASP A 130 -3.19 2.42 -4.70
N LEU A 131 -3.04 2.53 -3.37
CA LEU A 131 -2.33 1.57 -2.53
C LEU A 131 -3.26 0.50 -1.96
N ILE A 132 -4.44 0.91 -1.48
CA ILE A 132 -5.38 0.05 -0.75
C ILE A 132 -5.70 -1.27 -1.48
N PRO A 133 -5.99 -1.33 -2.80
CA PRO A 133 -6.31 -2.58 -3.47
C PRO A 133 -5.23 -3.66 -3.29
N ALA A 134 -3.96 -3.27 -3.45
CA ALA A 134 -2.83 -4.18 -3.30
C ALA A 134 -2.58 -4.57 -1.85
N LEU A 135 -2.78 -3.65 -0.90
CA LEU A 135 -2.65 -3.96 0.54
C LEU A 135 -3.75 -4.93 1.00
N LEU A 136 -4.99 -4.71 0.57
CA LEU A 136 -6.12 -5.58 0.87
C LEU A 136 -5.88 -6.99 0.32
N GLU A 137 -5.42 -7.12 -0.92
CA GLU A 137 -5.11 -8.42 -1.50
C GLU A 137 -4.06 -9.18 -0.67
N LYS A 138 -2.99 -8.50 -0.26
CA LYS A 138 -1.96 -9.07 0.62
C LYS A 138 -2.52 -9.48 1.98
N ALA A 139 -3.33 -8.62 2.60
CA ALA A 139 -3.94 -8.91 3.90
C ALA A 139 -4.85 -10.14 3.84
N LEU A 140 -5.69 -10.26 2.79
CA LEU A 140 -6.55 -11.42 2.58
C LEU A 140 -5.75 -12.70 2.30
N LYS A 141 -4.63 -12.60 1.57
CA LYS A 141 -3.69 -13.71 1.38
C LYS A 141 -2.97 -14.10 2.67
N ALA A 142 -2.76 -13.20 3.61
CA ALA A 142 -2.08 -13.49 4.88
C ALA A 142 -3.00 -14.10 5.96
N LEU A 143 -4.32 -14.12 5.76
CA LEU A 143 -5.26 -14.56 6.78
C LEU A 143 -4.98 -16.00 7.28
N PRO A 144 -5.08 -16.24 8.60
CA PRO A 144 -4.88 -17.55 9.19
C PRO A 144 -6.08 -18.45 8.88
N MET A 145 -5.98 -19.22 7.80
CA MET A 145 -7.04 -20.08 7.31
C MET A 145 -6.70 -21.57 7.51
N PRO A 146 -7.65 -22.40 7.98
CA PRO A 146 -7.40 -23.83 8.15
C PRO A 146 -7.09 -24.56 6.83
N LYS A 147 -7.72 -24.12 5.73
CA LYS A 147 -7.52 -24.66 4.38
C LYS A 147 -7.96 -23.62 3.36
N ARG A 148 -7.12 -23.35 2.36
CA ARG A 148 -7.49 -22.54 1.18
C ARG A 148 -8.15 -23.43 0.14
N MET A 149 -9.12 -22.89 -0.57
CA MET A 149 -9.89 -23.60 -1.59
C MET A 149 -9.91 -22.79 -2.89
N ARG A 150 -9.79 -23.49 -4.02
CA ARG A 150 -10.09 -22.96 -5.35
C ARG A 150 -11.56 -23.19 -5.66
N TRP A 151 -12.17 -22.28 -6.41
CA TRP A 151 -13.60 -22.32 -6.71
C TRP A 151 -13.84 -22.26 -8.22
N GLY A 152 -14.60 -23.23 -8.74
CA GLY A 152 -14.83 -23.39 -10.17
C GLY A 152 -13.52 -23.67 -10.93
N ASN A 153 -13.35 -23.03 -12.09
CA ASN A 153 -12.11 -23.08 -12.88
C ASN A 153 -11.14 -21.93 -12.54
N SER A 154 -11.34 -21.25 -11.40
CA SER A 154 -10.48 -20.13 -10.99
C SER A 154 -9.28 -20.61 -10.18
N ASP A 155 -8.12 -20.00 -10.43
CA ASP A 155 -6.93 -20.16 -9.58
C ASP A 155 -6.99 -19.31 -8.29
N ILE A 156 -8.08 -18.57 -8.07
CA ILE A 156 -8.27 -17.76 -6.87
C ILE A 156 -8.49 -18.66 -5.65
N GLU A 157 -7.61 -18.51 -4.66
CA GLU A 157 -7.62 -19.29 -3.43
C GLU A 157 -8.09 -18.47 -2.23
N PHE A 158 -9.24 -18.83 -1.68
CA PHE A 158 -9.77 -18.27 -0.44
C PHE A 158 -10.53 -19.33 0.36
N VAL A 159 -10.81 -19.07 1.64
CA VAL A 159 -11.54 -20.02 2.50
C VAL A 159 -12.94 -20.33 1.95
N ARG A 160 -13.59 -19.36 1.29
CA ARG A 160 -14.95 -19.42 0.74
C ARG A 160 -15.10 -18.47 -0.46
N PRO A 161 -16.08 -18.64 -1.37
CA PRO A 161 -16.34 -17.64 -2.40
C PRO A 161 -16.74 -16.30 -1.79
N LEU A 162 -16.24 -15.21 -2.38
CA LEU A 162 -16.72 -13.85 -2.10
C LEU A 162 -17.98 -13.57 -2.92
N HIS A 163 -18.87 -12.76 -2.35
CA HIS A 163 -20.14 -12.34 -2.98
C HIS A 163 -20.22 -10.84 -3.20
N TRP A 164 -19.66 -10.05 -2.29
CA TRP A 164 -19.58 -8.60 -2.43
C TRP A 164 -18.37 -8.06 -1.67
N VAL A 165 -17.93 -6.89 -2.09
CA VAL A 165 -16.83 -6.15 -1.49
C VAL A 165 -17.30 -4.71 -1.33
N VAL A 166 -17.28 -4.19 -0.10
CA VAL A 166 -17.43 -2.75 0.14
C VAL A 166 -16.05 -2.17 0.39
N LEU A 167 -15.66 -1.19 -0.41
CA LEU A 167 -14.36 -0.53 -0.28
C LEU A 167 -14.55 0.98 -0.44
N LEU A 168 -14.64 1.69 0.69
CA LEU A 168 -14.90 3.12 0.73
C LEU A 168 -13.76 3.88 1.39
N PHE A 169 -13.42 5.05 0.85
CA PHE A 169 -12.50 5.99 1.44
C PHE A 169 -13.18 7.36 1.61
N GLY A 170 -13.66 7.61 2.82
CA GLY A 170 -14.73 8.57 3.09
C GLY A 170 -16.03 8.05 2.47
N GLU A 171 -16.65 8.87 1.61
CA GLU A 171 -17.88 8.51 0.90
C GLU A 171 -17.61 7.89 -0.48
N GLU A 172 -16.37 7.96 -0.95
CA GLU A 172 -15.99 7.57 -2.31
C GLU A 172 -15.61 6.09 -2.40
N PRO A 173 -16.16 5.32 -3.36
CA PRO A 173 -15.72 3.97 -3.60
C PRO A 173 -14.32 3.94 -4.22
N ILE A 174 -13.48 3.02 -3.75
CA ILE A 174 -12.22 2.68 -4.41
C ILE A 174 -12.52 1.54 -5.39
N ALA A 175 -12.28 1.75 -6.68
CA ALA A 175 -12.42 0.70 -7.69
C ALA A 175 -11.31 -0.35 -7.53
N ALA A 176 -11.69 -1.59 -7.27
CA ALA A 176 -10.79 -2.71 -7.12
C ALA A 176 -11.51 -4.02 -7.47
N ASN A 177 -10.78 -4.98 -8.03
CA ASN A 177 -11.25 -6.37 -8.10
C ASN A 177 -10.58 -7.16 -6.98
N VAL A 178 -11.37 -7.66 -6.03
CA VAL A 178 -10.88 -8.41 -4.88
C VAL A 178 -11.37 -9.84 -4.99
N LEU A 179 -10.44 -10.76 -5.27
CA LEU A 179 -10.71 -12.19 -5.42
C LEU A 179 -11.84 -12.47 -6.44
N GLY A 180 -11.85 -11.73 -7.55
CA GLY A 180 -12.82 -11.90 -8.64
C GLY A 180 -14.11 -11.12 -8.48
N VAL A 181 -14.24 -10.30 -7.42
CA VAL A 181 -15.44 -9.49 -7.15
C VAL A 181 -15.07 -8.00 -7.16
N ASP A 182 -15.79 -7.21 -7.96
CA ASP A 182 -15.61 -5.77 -8.00
C ASP A 182 -16.15 -5.11 -6.71
N SER A 183 -15.43 -4.12 -6.21
CA SER A 183 -15.83 -3.32 -5.07
C SER A 183 -16.91 -2.30 -5.40
N ASP A 184 -17.77 -2.03 -4.42
CA ASP A 184 -18.82 -1.01 -4.52
C ASP A 184 -19.10 -0.40 -3.13
N ARG A 185 -20.15 0.42 -3.00
CA ARG A 185 -20.65 1.01 -1.74
C ARG A 185 -21.76 0.20 -1.07
N TYR A 186 -22.28 -0.82 -1.74
CA TYR A 186 -23.45 -1.55 -1.27
C TYR A 186 -23.07 -2.75 -0.41
N SER A 187 -23.39 -2.66 0.89
CA SER A 187 -23.42 -3.82 1.78
C SER A 187 -24.74 -4.57 1.62
N ARG A 188 -24.83 -5.79 2.16
CA ARG A 188 -26.06 -6.59 2.18
C ARG A 188 -26.57 -6.82 3.60
N GLY A 189 -27.89 -6.84 3.77
CA GLY A 189 -28.50 -7.17 5.06
C GLY A 189 -28.42 -8.65 5.40
N HIS A 190 -29.17 -9.07 6.41
CA HIS A 190 -29.24 -10.47 6.81
C HIS A 190 -29.83 -11.34 5.69
N ARG A 191 -29.19 -12.49 5.37
CA ARG A 191 -29.55 -13.34 4.22
C ARG A 191 -31.05 -13.65 4.08
N PHE A 192 -31.75 -13.84 5.20
CA PHE A 192 -33.18 -14.18 5.22
C PHE A 192 -34.10 -13.00 5.54
N HIS A 193 -33.55 -11.84 5.91
CA HIS A 193 -34.31 -10.67 6.37
C HIS A 193 -33.92 -9.38 5.63
N HIS A 194 -33.38 -9.50 4.42
CA HIS A 194 -33.11 -8.37 3.54
C HIS A 194 -34.08 -8.44 2.36
N ASN A 195 -35.12 -7.61 2.42
CA ASN A 195 -35.95 -7.25 1.27
C ASN A 195 -35.46 -5.89 0.77
#